data_AF-V3ZL98-F1
#
_entry.id   AF-V3ZL98-F1
#
_cell.length_a   1.000
_cell.length_b   1.000
_cell.length_c   1.000
_cell.angle_alpha   90.00
_cell.angle_beta   90.00
_cell.angle_gamma   90.00
#
_symmetry.space_group_name_H-M   'P 1'
#
loop_
_entity.id
_entity.type
_entity.pdbx_description
1 polymer ?
#
loop_
_entity_poly.entity_id
_entity_poly.type
_entity_poly.pdbx_seq_one_letter_code
_entity_poly.pdbx_strand_id
1 'polypeptide(L)' 'VIYHVTFFIFITTIGLNIIFGIIVDTFSEMRDLKWRAESDMKDTCFICSRNSYDFEHHGRGFDYHVKNEHNMWSYVYFII' A
#
# COMPACT_ATOMS: atom_id res chain seq x y z
N VAL A 1 -40.02 8.13 27.72
CA VAL A 1 -39.94 8.45 26.27
C VAL A 1 -38.63 9.16 25.91
N ILE A 2 -38.32 10.33 26.48
CA ILE A 2 -37.08 11.08 26.18
C ILE A 2 -35.80 10.25 26.37
N TYR A 3 -35.69 9.48 27.45
CA TYR A 3 -34.55 8.58 27.68
C TYR A 3 -34.37 7.55 26.55
N HIS A 4 -35.45 6.93 26.07
CA HIS A 4 -35.38 5.95 24.99
C HIS A 4 -34.98 6.57 23.65
N VAL A 5 -35.52 7.76 23.33
CA VAL A 5 -35.21 8.46 22.08
C VAL A 5 -33.76 8.95 22.07
N THR A 6 -33.28 9.53 23.18
CA THR A 6 -31.89 9.99 23.30
C THR A 6 -30.91 8.83 23.24
N PHE A 7 -31.16 7.74 23.98
CA PHE A 7 -30.34 6.54 23.94
C PHE A 7 -30.21 5.95 22.52
N PHE A 8 -31.33 5.86 21.80
CA PHE A 8 -31.34 5.35 20.42
C PHE A 8 -30.48 6.21 19.48
N ILE A 9 -30.58 7.55 19.58
CA ILE A 9 -29.80 8.46 18.74
C ILE A 9 -28.30 8.36 19.05
N PHE A 10 -27.90 8.41 20.33
CA PHE A 10 -26.49 8.42 20.70
C PHE A 10 -25.79 7.07 20.50
N ILE A 11 -26.40 5.98 20.95
CA ILE A 11 -25.73 4.67 20.91
C ILE A 11 -25.89 4.01 19.55
N THR A 12 -27.10 4.01 18.99
CA THR A 12 -27.35 3.30 17.74
C THR A 12 -26.95 4.16 16.55
N THR A 13 -27.48 5.38 16.42
CA THR A 13 -27.20 6.18 15.22
C THR A 13 -25.77 6.72 15.21
N ILE A 14 -25.32 7.37 16.29
CA ILE A 14 -23.97 7.96 16.30
C ILE A 14 -22.91 6.86 16.49
N GLY A 15 -23.10 5.95 17.46
CA GLY A 15 -22.13 4.89 17.74
C GLY A 15 -21.84 3.97 16.53
N LEU A 16 -22.88 3.49 15.84
CA LEU A 16 -22.67 2.63 14.67
C LEU A 16 -21.97 3.39 13.53
N ASN A 17 -22.35 4.65 13.27
CA ASN A 17 -21.71 5.45 12.23
C ASN A 17 -20.23 5.75 12.54
N ILE A 18 -19.86 5.92 13.81
CA ILE A 18 -18.45 6.06 14.21
C ILE A 18 -17.69 4.76 13.92
N ILE A 19 -18.24 3.61 14.32
CA ILE A 19 -17.59 2.31 14.08
C ILE A 19 -17.43 2.07 12.58
N PHE A 20 -18.48 2.30 11.79
CA PHE A 20 -18.39 2.22 10.33
C PHE A 20 -17.35 3.19 9.76
N GLY A 21 -17.28 4.42 10.28
CA GLY A 21 -16.27 5.40 9.89
C GLY A 21 -14.85 4.88 10.10
N ILE A 22 -14.53 4.31 11.26
CA ILE A 22 -13.22 3.74 11.57
C ILE A 22 -12.88 2.57 10.64
N ILE A 23 -13.85 1.68 10.39
CA ILE A 23 -13.67 0.55 9.47
C ILE A 23 -13.36 1.06 8.04
N VAL A 24 -14.11 2.04 7.55
CA VAL A 24 -13.87 2.59 6.19
C VAL A 24 -12.51 3.26 6.10
N ASP A 25 -12.13 4.05 7.11
CA ASP A 25 -10.84 4.74 7.17
C ASP A 25 -9.67 3.75 7.14
N THR A 26 -9.69 2.74 8.01
CA THR A 26 -8.65 1.69 8.05
C THR A 26 -8.53 0.91 6.73
N PHE A 27 -9.64 0.59 6.07
CA PHE A 27 -9.58 -0.05 4.74
C PHE A 27 -9.05 0.89 3.66
N SER A 28 -9.32 2.19 3.76
CA SER A 28 -8.78 3.19 2.85
C SER A 28 -7.28 3.32 3.02
N GLU A 29 -6.78 3.39 4.26
CA GLU A 29 -5.35 3.41 4.55
C GLU A 29 -4.64 2.13 4.05
N MET A 30 -5.23 0.96 4.28
CA MET A 30 -4.67 -0.31 3.77
C MET A 30 -4.55 -0.30 2.24
N ARG A 31 -5.52 0.29 1.54
CA ARG A 31 -5.47 0.45 0.08
C ARG A 31 -4.36 1.39 -0.34
N ASP A 32 -4.19 2.51 0.37
CA ASP A 32 -3.15 3.49 0.08
C ASP A 32 -1.76 2.91 0.31
N LEU A 33 -1.55 2.16 1.39
CA LEU A 33 -0.30 1.46 1.66
C LEU A 33 0.05 0.47 0.56
N LYS A 34 -0.94 -0.33 0.11
CA LYS A 34 -0.76 -1.24 -1.02
C LYS A 34 -0.37 -0.48 -2.29
N TRP A 35 -1.09 0.59 -2.62
CA TRP A 35 -0.83 1.38 -3.82
C TRP A 35 0.56 2.02 -3.80
N ARG A 36 0.99 2.55 -2.65
CA ARG A 36 2.34 3.11 -2.47
C ARG A 36 3.42 2.05 -2.68
N ALA A 37 3.27 0.86 -2.10
CA ALA A 37 4.22 -0.23 -2.29
C ALA A 37 4.29 -0.68 -3.76
N GLU A 38 3.14 -0.78 -4.44
CA GLU A 38 3.10 -1.15 -5.86
C GLU A 38 3.67 -0.06 -6.77
N SER A 39 3.50 1.22 -6.44
CA SER A 39 4.11 2.33 -7.18
C SER A 39 5.62 2.34 -6.99
N ASP A 40 6.09 2.26 -5.74
CA ASP A 40 7.53 2.27 -5.43
C ASP A 40 8.25 1.11 -6.13
N MET A 41 7.67 -0.10 -6.12
CA MET A 41 8.25 -1.26 -6.81
C MET A 41 8.31 -1.11 -8.35
N LYS A 42 7.52 -0.22 -8.94
CA LYS A 42 7.57 0.11 -10.39
C LYS A 42 8.49 1.28 -10.70
N ASP A 43 8.62 2.22 -9.77
CA ASP A 43 9.35 3.46 -9.97
C ASP A 43 10.81 3.35 -9.52
N THR A 44 11.14 2.46 -8.58
CA THR A 44 12.47 2.32 -8.03
C THR A 44 12.91 0.86 -7.93
N CYS A 45 14.19 0.59 -8.18
CA CYS A 45 14.74 -0.74 -7.98
C CYS A 45 14.98 -1.01 -6.49
N PHE A 46 14.41 -2.08 -5.94
CA PHE A 46 14.56 -2.46 -4.54
C PHE A 46 16.01 -2.66 -4.07
N ILE A 47 16.91 -3.13 -4.94
CA ILE A 47 18.29 -3.48 -4.56
C ILE A 47 19.23 -2.28 -4.60
N CYS A 48 19.12 -1.42 -5.62
CA CYS A 48 20.05 -0.29 -5.84
C CYS A 48 19.43 1.09 -5.62
N SER A 49 18.12 1.15 -5.35
CA SER A 49 17.33 2.36 -5.07
C SER A 49 17.39 3.44 -6.17
N ARG A 50 17.72 3.07 -7.41
CA ARG A 50 17.68 3.97 -8.56
C ARG A 50 16.30 3.99 -9.23
N ASN A 51 15.96 5.13 -9.81
CA ASN A 51 14.66 5.34 -10.43
C ASN A 51 14.57 4.63 -11.79
N SER A 52 13.39 4.12 -12.14
CA SER A 52 13.10 3.45 -13.41
C SER A 52 13.42 4.34 -14.62
N TYR A 53 13.23 5.65 -14.51
CA TYR A 53 13.57 6.65 -15.52
C TYR A 53 15.04 6.55 -15.98
N ASP A 54 15.97 6.34 -15.05
CA ASP A 54 17.41 6.26 -15.36
C ASP A 54 17.71 5.07 -16.26
N PHE A 55 17.06 3.94 -16.01
CA PHE A 55 17.24 2.70 -16.77
C PHE A 55 16.53 2.72 -18.12
N GLU A 56 15.45 3.48 -18.23
CA GLU A 56 14.74 3.66 -19.49
C GLU A 56 15.54 4.55 -20.46
N HIS A 57 16.28 5.55 -19.94
CA HIS A 57 17.04 6.50 -20.77
C HIS A 57 18.50 6.10 -21.00
N HIS A 58 19.13 5.41 -20.04
CA HIS A 58 20.57 5.10 -20.07
C HIS A 58 20.87 3.60 -20.04
N GLY A 59 19.84 2.74 -20.04
CA GLY A 59 19.98 1.29 -19.91
C GLY A 59 19.21 0.49 -20.97
N ARG A 60 19.02 -0.81 -20.71
CA ARG A 60 18.21 -1.71 -21.55
C ARG A 60 16.74 -1.77 -21.11
N GLY A 61 16.28 -0.76 -20.35
CA GLY A 61 14.96 -0.70 -19.73
C GLY A 61 14.92 -1.26 -18.30
N PHE A 62 13.99 -0.74 -17.51
CA PHE A 62 13.84 -1.08 -16.09
C PHE A 62 13.46 -2.55 -15.87
N ASP A 63 12.60 -3.12 -16.71
CA ASP A 63 12.15 -4.52 -16.60
C ASP A 63 13.31 -5.51 -16.79
N TYR A 64 14.23 -5.22 -17.72
CA TYR A 64 15.43 -6.04 -17.92
C TYR A 64 16.33 -6.01 -16.68
N HIS A 65 16.54 -4.82 -16.11
CA HIS A 65 17.35 -4.61 -14.92
C HIS A 65 16.83 -5.41 -13.73
N VAL A 66 15.54 -5.30 -13.40
CA VAL A 66 14.95 -6.01 -12.25
C VAL A 66 14.91 -7.53 -12.46
N LYS A 67 14.71 -8.02 -13.68
CA LYS A 67 14.60 -9.47 -13.93
C LYS A 67 15.94 -10.19 -14.06
N ASN A 68 16.95 -9.56 -14.66
CA ASN A 68 18.21 -10.21 -15.03
C ASN A 68 19.41 -9.76 -14.20
N GLU A 69 19.45 -8.48 -13.81
CA GLU A 69 20.58 -7.92 -13.05
C GLU A 69 20.28 -7.95 -11.55
N HIS A 70 19.11 -7.43 -11.14
CA HIS A 70 18.68 -7.32 -9.75
C HIS A 70 17.42 -8.14 -9.45
N ASN A 71 17.46 -9.42 -9.80
CA ASN A 71 16.40 -10.34 -9.46
C ASN A 71 16.38 -10.61 -7.95
N MET A 72 15.33 -10.16 -7.27
CA MET A 72 15.21 -10.26 -5.81
C MET A 72 15.32 -11.70 -5.31
N TRP A 73 14.77 -12.67 -6.04
CA TRP A 73 14.78 -14.08 -5.65
C TRP A 73 16.18 -14.69 -5.73
N SER A 74 16.99 -14.28 -6.70
CA SER A 74 18.38 -14.73 -6.81
C SER A 74 19.19 -14.38 -5.56
N TYR A 75 18.93 -13.22 -4.94
CA TYR A 75 19.57 -12.85 -3.67
C TYR A 75 19.10 -13.74 -2.51
N VAL A 76 17.81 -14.09 -2.46
CA VAL A 76 17.27 -15.00 -1.43
C VAL A 76 17.89 -16.39 -1.58
N TYR A 77 17.94 -16.94 -2.80
CA TYR A 77 18.56 -18.24 -3.07
C TYR A 77 20.08 -18.28 -2.83
N PHE A 78 20.75 -17.13 -2.85
CA PHE A 78 22.17 -17.06 -2.53
C PHE A 78 22.44 -17.14 -1.01
N ILE A 79 21.50 -16.65 -0.19
CA ILE A 79 21.64 -16.62 1.27
C ILE A 79 21.21 -17.94 1.92
N ILE A 80 20.23 -18.64 1.33
CA ILE A 80 19.77 -19.97 1.76
C ILE A 80 20.80 -21.02 1.38
#